data_AF-A0A940B1L4-F1
#
_entry.id   AF-A0A940B1L4-F1
#
_cell.length_a   1.000
_cell.length_b   1.000
_cell.length_c   1.000
_cell.angle_alpha   90.00
_cell.angle_beta   90.00
_cell.angle_gamma   90.00
#
_symmetry.space_group_name_H-M   'P 1'
#
loop_
_entity.id
_entity.type
_entity.pdbx_description
1 polymer ?
#
loop_
_entity_poly.entity_id
_entity_poly.type
_entity_poly.pdbx_seq_one_letter_code
_entity_poly.pdbx_strand_id
1 'polypeptide(L)'
;MKKIILSCLLVCSLILASCGTAPDKSQDQKPEQGKTEKSAVSKSKPKEPEDWAKYYTEEGMKALEVKDGKVNFDAAIKNFELAIEAYPTAPILHYNLGQVYQRKGDDQNAVKHYNKALELDPKYAMPVINKAAIYANKLEYNRAIEVCEKFLEKENDKDKGVLSAVAGFYLLKGDYINAIQSVRKILIQDQADVDALKNLGMIYFKKNDAGLASMVTTNSYNLKSDDAGIANNRGVLYSAQNDDSLAMLYFTRAIANDPKNKSANFNVGSIAMKYGDAETAYERFSVVLSQDPDNLNARIGLAMALRGLGRFEDAEKEYLAVLQKDPNNAVATFNLAVLYNDHMNKQVEAKRNFRKYISLTGGSLPADHIVNQYLSDKVQIRPVEKTE
;
A
#
# COMPACT_ATOMS: atom_id res chain seq x y z
N MET A 1 -21.79 13.34 17.90
CA MET A 1 -21.15 12.01 17.82
C MET A 1 -21.23 11.46 16.40
N LYS A 2 -20.31 11.85 15.52
CA LYS A 2 -20.09 11.21 14.21
C LYS A 2 -18.77 10.43 14.34
N LYS A 3 -18.85 9.09 14.32
CA LYS A 3 -17.69 8.21 14.29
C LYS A 3 -16.88 8.51 13.03
N ILE A 4 -15.63 8.92 13.20
CA ILE A 4 -14.63 8.94 12.13
C ILE A 4 -14.34 7.46 11.83
N ILE A 5 -15.04 6.91 10.85
CA ILE A 5 -14.76 5.59 10.30
C ILE A 5 -13.48 5.76 9.48
N LEU A 6 -12.38 5.27 10.03
CA LEU A 6 -11.08 5.19 9.36
C LEU A 6 -11.28 4.37 8.08
N SER A 7 -11.26 5.07 6.95
CA SER A 7 -11.45 4.51 5.63
C SER A 7 -10.18 3.74 5.28
N CYS A 8 -10.19 2.42 5.42
CA CYS A 8 -9.25 1.56 4.69
C CYS A 8 -9.48 1.79 3.19
N LEU A 9 -8.75 2.74 2.62
CA LEU A 9 -8.53 2.85 1.19
C LEU A 9 -7.49 1.81 0.83
N LEU A 10 -8.00 0.69 0.36
CA LEU A 10 -7.27 -0.44 -0.18
C LEU A 10 -7.32 -0.28 -1.70
N VAL A 11 -6.45 0.57 -2.26
CA VAL A 11 -6.13 0.57 -3.69
C VAL A 11 -4.67 1.02 -3.84
N CYS A 12 -3.91 0.26 -4.63
CA CYS A 12 -2.52 0.48 -5.02
C CYS A 12 -1.42 0.18 -3.99
N SER A 13 -1.37 -1.06 -3.47
CA SER A 13 -0.06 -1.73 -3.31
C SER A 13 -0.20 -3.27 -3.23
N LEU A 14 -0.86 -3.87 -4.21
CA LEU A 14 -0.78 -5.31 -4.47
C LEU A 14 -0.47 -5.46 -5.95
N ILE A 15 0.84 -5.54 -6.23
CA ILE A 15 1.56 -6.27 -7.29
C ILE A 15 3.00 -5.71 -7.18
N LEU A 16 3.76 -6.23 -6.23
CA LEU A 16 5.17 -6.52 -6.51
C LEU A 16 5.16 -8.00 -6.79
N ALA A 17 5.07 -8.34 -8.07
CA ALA A 17 5.30 -9.70 -8.51
C ALA A 17 6.74 -10.08 -8.10
N SER A 18 6.79 -11.10 -7.26
CA SER A 18 7.88 -12.06 -7.13
C SER A 18 8.73 -12.14 -8.40
N CYS A 19 10.04 -11.94 -8.27
CA CYS A 19 10.98 -12.57 -9.20
C CYS A 19 10.64 -14.07 -9.21
N GLY A 20 10.24 -14.58 -10.38
CA GLY A 20 9.91 -15.98 -10.56
C GLY A 20 11.12 -16.85 -10.23
N THR A 21 11.00 -17.70 -9.22
CA THR A 21 11.78 -18.93 -9.11
C THR A 21 11.04 -20.01 -9.88
N ALA A 22 11.67 -20.53 -10.92
CA ALA A 22 11.22 -21.70 -11.68
C ALA A 22 11.15 -22.96 -10.76
N PRO A 23 10.39 -24.01 -11.14
CA PRO A 23 9.99 -25.07 -10.22
C PRO A 23 11.11 -26.05 -9.89
N ASP A 24 11.04 -26.53 -8.65
CA ASP A 24 11.86 -27.51 -7.97
C ASP A 24 11.82 -28.89 -8.66
N LYS A 25 12.99 -29.46 -8.92
CA LYS A 25 13.19 -30.90 -9.12
C LYS A 25 14.21 -31.35 -8.10
N SER A 26 13.70 -31.99 -7.05
CA SER A 26 14.46 -32.73 -6.06
C SER A 26 15.34 -33.80 -6.69
N GLN A 27 16.63 -33.81 -6.36
CA GLN A 27 17.34 -35.03 -5.98
C GLN A 27 18.61 -34.71 -5.17
N ASP A 28 18.74 -35.48 -4.10
CA ASP A 28 19.77 -35.55 -3.06
C ASP A 28 21.19 -35.11 -3.43
N GLN A 29 21.79 -34.23 -2.59
CA GLN A 29 23.15 -34.39 -2.05
C GLN A 29 23.41 -33.43 -0.86
N LYS A 30 24.02 -33.98 0.20
CA LYS A 30 24.39 -33.33 1.48
C LYS A 30 25.49 -32.26 1.31
N PRO A 31 25.69 -31.37 2.30
CA PRO A 31 26.27 -30.04 2.10
C PRO A 31 27.80 -29.99 2.26
N GLU A 32 28.49 -29.37 1.32
CA GLU A 32 29.84 -28.83 1.53
C GLU A 32 29.77 -27.32 1.78
N GLN A 33 30.36 -26.91 2.91
CA GLN A 33 30.61 -25.51 3.25
C GLN A 33 31.72 -24.95 2.36
N GLY A 34 31.42 -23.92 1.57
CA GLY A 34 32.42 -23.25 0.75
C GLY A 34 31.93 -21.93 0.17
N LYS A 35 32.24 -20.83 0.86
CA LYS A 35 32.41 -19.45 0.37
C LYS A 35 31.29 -18.87 -0.52
N THR A 36 30.60 -17.89 0.04
CA THR A 36 29.80 -16.88 -0.69
C THR A 36 30.65 -16.18 -1.76
N GLU A 37 30.55 -16.63 -3.01
CA GLU A 37 30.89 -15.82 -4.17
C GLU A 37 29.78 -14.79 -4.36
N LYS A 38 30.10 -13.52 -4.07
CA LYS A 38 29.38 -12.38 -4.62
C LYS A 38 29.42 -12.56 -6.15
N SER A 39 28.27 -12.72 -6.80
CA SER A 39 28.20 -12.83 -8.26
C SER A 39 28.76 -11.56 -8.88
N ALA A 40 30.03 -11.60 -9.29
CA ALA A 40 30.63 -10.60 -10.12
C ALA A 40 29.94 -10.68 -11.49
N VAL A 41 29.25 -9.61 -11.89
CA VAL A 41 28.76 -9.44 -13.25
C VAL A 41 29.96 -9.60 -14.19
N SER A 42 29.96 -10.67 -14.98
CA SER A 42 30.95 -10.88 -16.04
C SER A 42 30.93 -9.67 -16.99
N LYS A 43 32.08 -9.00 -17.16
CA LYS A 43 32.28 -7.89 -18.11
C LYS A 43 32.38 -8.35 -19.57
N SER A 44 31.86 -9.52 -19.93
CA SER A 44 31.79 -9.96 -21.32
C SER A 44 30.54 -9.36 -21.98
N LYS A 45 30.70 -8.72 -23.15
CA LYS A 45 29.55 -8.20 -23.92
C LYS A 45 28.54 -9.33 -24.19
N PRO A 46 27.22 -9.07 -24.10
CA PRO A 46 26.18 -10.01 -24.45
C PRO A 46 26.37 -10.56 -25.88
N LYS A 47 26.06 -11.83 -26.09
CA LYS A 47 26.25 -12.50 -27.40
C LYS A 47 24.92 -12.77 -28.11
N GLU A 48 23.89 -13.17 -27.36
CA GLU A 48 22.58 -13.49 -27.92
C GLU A 48 21.57 -12.33 -27.78
N PRO A 49 20.55 -12.23 -28.66
CA PRO A 49 19.50 -11.20 -28.57
C PRO A 49 18.80 -11.16 -27.20
N GLU A 50 18.56 -12.32 -26.57
CA GLU A 50 17.95 -12.42 -25.25
C GLU A 50 18.87 -11.87 -24.15
N ASP A 51 20.19 -12.06 -24.28
CA ASP A 51 21.17 -11.51 -23.33
C ASP A 51 21.21 -9.98 -23.41
N TRP A 52 21.09 -9.43 -24.62
CA TRP A 52 20.97 -7.98 -24.83
C TRP A 52 19.68 -7.44 -24.22
N ALA A 53 18.54 -8.10 -24.46
CA ALA A 53 17.28 -7.73 -23.84
C ALA A 53 17.33 -7.76 -22.31
N LYS A 54 17.98 -8.77 -21.74
CA LYS A 54 18.20 -8.87 -20.29
C LYS A 54 19.09 -7.74 -19.78
N TYR A 55 20.22 -7.49 -20.44
CA TYR A 55 21.14 -6.41 -20.10
C TYR A 55 20.42 -5.04 -20.08
N TYR A 56 19.70 -4.72 -21.15
CA TYR A 56 18.96 -3.47 -21.23
C TYR A 56 17.79 -3.40 -20.23
N THR A 57 17.14 -4.52 -19.93
CA THR A 57 16.13 -4.58 -18.86
C THR A 57 16.75 -4.24 -17.49
N GLU A 58 17.93 -4.78 -17.18
CA GLU A 58 18.63 -4.48 -15.92
C GLU A 58 19.05 -3.01 -15.84
N GLU A 59 19.58 -2.43 -16.91
CA GLU A 59 19.89 -0.99 -16.97
C GLU A 59 18.64 -0.11 -16.85
N GLY A 60 17.52 -0.53 -17.46
CA GLY A 60 16.23 0.11 -17.30
C GLY A 60 15.73 0.09 -15.85
N MET A 61 15.87 -1.04 -15.15
CA MET A 61 15.52 -1.17 -13.74
C MET A 61 16.41 -0.32 -12.83
N LYS A 62 17.71 -0.22 -13.11
CA LYS A 62 18.62 0.69 -12.38
C LYS A 62 18.22 2.15 -12.56
N ALA A 63 17.74 2.54 -13.73
CA ALA A 63 17.24 3.89 -13.97
C ALA A 63 15.93 4.20 -13.22
N LEU A 64 15.19 3.17 -12.80
CA LEU A 64 14.00 3.29 -11.96
C LEU A 64 14.30 3.44 -10.46
N GLU A 65 15.55 3.22 -10.05
CA GLU A 65 15.98 3.49 -8.68
C GLU A 65 15.88 4.99 -8.38
N VAL A 66 15.38 5.32 -7.20
CA VAL A 66 15.28 6.72 -6.75
C VAL A 66 16.70 7.21 -6.42
N LYS A 67 17.21 8.16 -7.20
CA LYS A 67 18.46 8.88 -6.93
C LYS A 67 18.13 10.35 -6.72
N ASP A 68 18.64 10.93 -5.62
CA ASP A 68 18.38 12.32 -5.22
C ASP A 68 16.88 12.67 -5.16
N GLY A 69 16.04 11.70 -4.74
CA GLY A 69 14.59 11.88 -4.62
C GLY A 69 13.83 11.89 -5.96
N LYS A 70 14.47 11.54 -7.08
CA LYS A 70 13.85 11.51 -8.41
C LYS A 70 14.11 10.17 -9.12
N VAL A 71 13.16 9.76 -9.94
CA VAL A 71 13.27 8.58 -10.82
C VAL A 71 13.58 9.05 -12.23
N ASN A 72 14.57 8.44 -12.90
CA ASN A 72 14.92 8.79 -14.28
C ASN A 72 14.10 7.95 -15.27
N PHE A 73 12.84 8.35 -15.45
CA PHE A 73 11.91 7.64 -16.34
C PHE A 73 12.38 7.63 -17.80
N ASP A 74 13.01 8.70 -18.28
CA ASP A 74 13.42 8.78 -19.70
C ASP A 74 14.58 7.81 -19.99
N ALA A 75 15.54 7.68 -19.07
CA ALA A 75 16.60 6.67 -19.19
C ALA A 75 16.03 5.24 -19.05
N ALA A 76 15.05 5.03 -18.17
CA ALA A 76 14.39 3.74 -18.04
C ALA A 76 13.67 3.35 -19.35
N ILE A 77 12.82 4.23 -19.88
CA ILE A 77 12.08 4.05 -21.14
C ILE A 77 13.05 3.69 -22.27
N LYS A 78 14.11 4.47 -22.46
CA LYS A 78 15.11 4.22 -23.52
C LYS A 78 15.74 2.82 -23.42
N ASN A 79 16.09 2.38 -22.21
CA ASN A 79 16.66 1.05 -22.03
C ASN A 79 15.62 -0.06 -22.28
N PHE A 80 14.37 0.12 -21.86
CA PHE A 80 13.31 -0.85 -22.18
C PHE A 80 12.98 -0.90 -23.68
N GLU A 81 13.06 0.24 -24.39
CA GLU A 81 12.95 0.28 -25.85
C GLU A 81 14.09 -0.51 -26.51
N LEU A 82 15.35 -0.30 -26.08
CA LEU A 82 16.49 -1.09 -26.55
C LEU A 82 16.33 -2.59 -26.24
N ALA A 83 15.74 -2.94 -25.10
CA ALA A 83 15.44 -4.33 -24.77
C ALA A 83 14.44 -4.95 -25.76
N ILE A 84 13.39 -4.20 -26.13
CA ILE A 84 12.39 -4.62 -27.12
C ILE A 84 13.02 -4.71 -28.52
N GLU A 85 13.88 -3.77 -28.89
CA GLU A 85 14.61 -3.83 -30.17
C GLU A 85 15.50 -5.08 -30.25
N ALA A 86 16.16 -5.44 -29.14
CA ALA A 86 16.98 -6.64 -29.06
C ALA A 86 16.14 -7.93 -29.14
N TYR A 87 14.98 -7.98 -28.47
CA TYR A 87 14.14 -9.18 -28.45
C TYR A 87 12.62 -8.85 -28.53
N PRO A 88 12.11 -8.55 -29.75
CA PRO A 88 10.78 -7.96 -29.94
C PRO A 88 9.60 -8.91 -29.70
N THR A 89 9.86 -10.22 -29.62
CA THR A 89 8.83 -11.25 -29.44
C THR A 89 8.50 -11.51 -27.97
N ALA A 90 9.22 -10.91 -27.01
CA ALA A 90 8.97 -11.10 -25.59
C ALA A 90 7.81 -10.23 -25.05
N PRO A 91 6.67 -10.82 -24.64
CA PRO A 91 5.55 -10.07 -24.06
C PRO A 91 5.94 -9.32 -22.78
N ILE A 92 6.84 -9.91 -21.98
CA ILE A 92 7.32 -9.36 -20.71
C ILE A 92 7.99 -7.99 -20.89
N LEU A 93 8.68 -7.74 -22.00
CA LEU A 93 9.36 -6.46 -22.24
C LEU A 93 8.36 -5.34 -22.50
N HIS A 94 7.31 -5.62 -23.29
CA HIS A 94 6.21 -4.70 -23.46
C HIS A 94 5.44 -4.47 -22.15
N TYR A 95 5.19 -5.51 -21.36
CA TYR A 95 4.59 -5.36 -20.02
C TYR A 95 5.44 -4.45 -19.11
N ASN A 96 6.76 -4.66 -19.06
CA ASN A 96 7.67 -3.85 -18.25
C ASN A 96 7.67 -2.39 -18.68
N LEU A 97 7.78 -2.11 -19.99
CA LEU A 97 7.70 -0.75 -20.51
C LEU A 97 6.34 -0.09 -20.21
N GLY A 98 5.24 -0.86 -20.30
CA GLY A 98 3.92 -0.39 -19.89
C GLY A 98 3.86 0.04 -18.42
N GLN A 99 4.47 -0.73 -17.51
CA GLN A 99 4.59 -0.35 -16.09
C GLN A 99 5.41 0.93 -15.88
N VAL A 100 6.47 1.15 -16.67
CA VAL A 100 7.27 2.37 -16.59
C VAL A 100 6.45 3.59 -17.00
N TYR A 101 5.73 3.51 -18.11
CA TYR A 101 4.82 4.59 -18.54
C TYR A 101 3.71 4.85 -17.51
N GLN A 102 3.13 3.79 -16.93
CA GLN A 102 2.12 3.93 -15.88
C GLN A 102 2.68 4.67 -14.65
N ARG A 103 3.89 4.30 -14.19
CA ARG A 103 4.56 4.99 -13.07
C ARG A 103 4.92 6.44 -13.40
N LYS A 104 5.18 6.77 -14.67
CA LYS A 104 5.39 8.14 -15.16
C LYS A 104 4.08 8.95 -15.22
N GLY A 105 2.92 8.29 -15.15
CA GLY A 105 1.60 8.90 -15.33
C GLY A 105 1.15 9.00 -16.80
N ASP A 106 1.87 8.35 -17.72
CA ASP A 106 1.52 8.27 -19.13
C ASP A 106 0.68 7.02 -19.40
N ASP A 107 -0.58 7.09 -19.03
CA ASP A 107 -1.53 5.98 -19.16
C ASP A 107 -1.73 5.56 -20.62
N GLN A 108 -1.61 6.49 -21.58
CA GLN A 108 -1.83 6.20 -23.00
C GLN A 108 -0.77 5.25 -23.54
N ASN A 109 0.51 5.55 -23.29
CA ASN A 109 1.59 4.66 -23.69
C ASN A 109 1.59 3.38 -22.85
N ALA A 110 1.23 3.43 -21.57
CA ALA A 110 1.08 2.24 -20.74
C ALA A 110 0.08 1.23 -21.36
N VAL A 111 -1.13 1.69 -21.70
CA VAL A 111 -2.15 0.85 -22.34
C VAL A 111 -1.69 0.33 -23.71
N LYS A 112 -0.99 1.14 -24.51
CA LYS A 112 -0.43 0.71 -25.80
C LYS A 112 0.52 -0.48 -25.62
N HIS A 113 1.45 -0.40 -24.67
CA HIS A 113 2.40 -1.48 -24.41
C HIS A 113 1.74 -2.70 -23.76
N TYR A 114 0.74 -2.52 -22.89
CA TYR A 114 -0.04 -3.66 -22.36
C TYR A 114 -0.82 -4.40 -23.45
N ASN A 115 -1.44 -3.69 -24.39
CA ASN A 115 -2.09 -4.33 -25.54
C ASN A 115 -1.07 -5.10 -26.38
N LYS A 116 0.15 -4.55 -26.59
CA LYS A 116 1.18 -5.25 -27.35
C LYS A 116 1.67 -6.52 -26.67
N ALA A 117 1.79 -6.52 -25.34
CA ALA A 117 2.08 -7.74 -24.58
C ALA A 117 0.99 -8.81 -24.77
N LEU A 118 -0.29 -8.41 -24.80
CA LEU A 118 -1.42 -9.32 -25.02
C LEU A 118 -1.52 -9.83 -26.46
N GLU A 119 -1.10 -9.03 -27.45
CA GLU A 119 -0.97 -9.50 -28.83
C GLU A 119 0.08 -10.60 -28.97
N LEU A 120 1.19 -10.50 -28.24
CA LEU A 120 2.26 -11.50 -28.26
C LEU A 120 1.92 -12.75 -27.44
N ASP A 121 1.23 -12.58 -26.31
CA ASP A 121 0.73 -13.67 -25.48
C ASP A 121 -0.69 -13.39 -24.97
N PRO A 122 -1.74 -13.93 -25.62
CA PRO A 122 -3.13 -13.77 -25.23
C PRO A 122 -3.50 -14.37 -23.86
N LYS A 123 -2.63 -15.17 -23.24
CA LYS A 123 -2.83 -15.74 -21.90
C LYS A 123 -2.12 -14.95 -20.80
N TYR A 124 -1.41 -13.89 -21.16
CA TYR A 124 -0.65 -13.13 -20.18
C TYR A 124 -1.55 -12.19 -19.36
N ALA A 125 -1.96 -12.65 -18.18
CA ALA A 125 -2.91 -11.95 -17.32
C ALA A 125 -2.43 -10.58 -16.77
N MET A 126 -1.14 -10.44 -16.48
CA MET A 126 -0.61 -9.27 -15.77
C MET A 126 -0.87 -7.92 -16.49
N PRO A 127 -0.62 -7.78 -17.81
CA PRO A 127 -1.01 -6.59 -18.57
C PRO A 127 -2.49 -6.19 -18.42
N VAL A 128 -3.41 -7.16 -18.34
CA VAL A 128 -4.86 -6.90 -18.23
C VAL A 128 -5.18 -6.28 -16.89
N ILE A 129 -4.64 -6.85 -15.81
CA ILE A 129 -4.87 -6.35 -14.44
C ILE A 129 -4.32 -4.93 -14.30
N ASN A 130 -3.11 -4.66 -14.79
CA ASN A 130 -2.52 -3.31 -14.70
C ASN A 130 -3.26 -2.31 -15.60
N LYS A 131 -3.68 -2.71 -16.80
CA LYS A 131 -4.54 -1.88 -17.66
C LYS A 131 -5.88 -1.56 -16.98
N ALA A 132 -6.50 -2.54 -16.33
CA ALA A 132 -7.74 -2.32 -15.57
C ALA A 132 -7.52 -1.40 -14.36
N ALA A 133 -6.37 -1.53 -13.66
CA ALA A 133 -6.01 -0.67 -12.55
C ALA A 133 -5.88 0.81 -12.94
N ILE A 134 -5.43 1.13 -14.16
CA ILE A 134 -5.43 2.51 -14.68
C ILE A 134 -6.84 3.11 -14.66
N TYR A 135 -7.84 2.36 -15.12
CA TYR A 135 -9.25 2.82 -15.09
C TYR A 135 -9.78 2.89 -13.65
N ALA A 136 -9.47 1.90 -12.82
CA ALA A 136 -9.90 1.88 -11.41
C ALA A 136 -9.34 3.07 -10.61
N ASN A 137 -8.10 3.51 -10.89
CA ASN A 137 -7.50 4.70 -10.26
C ASN A 137 -8.22 5.99 -10.62
N LYS A 138 -8.90 6.03 -11.77
CA LYS A 138 -9.79 7.11 -12.20
C LYS A 138 -11.23 6.93 -11.71
N LEU A 139 -11.46 5.95 -10.83
CA LEU A 139 -12.79 5.55 -10.33
C LEU A 139 -13.72 5.01 -11.44
N GLU A 140 -13.18 4.66 -12.61
CA GLU A 140 -13.91 4.09 -13.74
C GLU A 140 -14.07 2.57 -13.59
N TYR A 141 -14.66 2.11 -12.47
CA TYR A 141 -14.70 0.70 -12.11
C TYR A 141 -15.38 -0.20 -13.15
N ASN A 142 -16.44 0.27 -13.81
CA ASN A 142 -17.11 -0.50 -14.86
C ASN A 142 -16.17 -0.80 -16.04
N ARG A 143 -15.32 0.16 -16.44
CA ARG A 143 -14.33 -0.05 -17.50
C ARG A 143 -13.21 -0.97 -17.06
N ALA A 144 -12.75 -0.85 -15.82
CA ALA A 144 -11.77 -1.78 -15.25
C ALA A 144 -12.28 -3.23 -15.29
N ILE A 145 -13.54 -3.43 -14.88
CA ILE A 145 -14.21 -4.73 -14.91
C ILE A 145 -14.36 -5.24 -16.35
N GLU A 146 -14.84 -4.42 -17.29
CA GLU A 146 -15.01 -4.80 -18.70
C GLU A 146 -13.69 -5.27 -19.34
N VAL A 147 -12.57 -4.60 -19.04
CA VAL A 147 -11.24 -5.00 -19.53
C VAL A 147 -10.86 -6.40 -19.03
N CYS A 148 -11.11 -6.70 -17.76
CA CYS A 148 -10.83 -8.01 -17.19
C CYS A 148 -11.81 -9.08 -17.68
N GLU A 149 -13.11 -8.78 -17.75
CA GLU A 149 -14.13 -9.74 -18.19
C GLU A 149 -13.92 -10.16 -19.66
N LYS A 150 -13.53 -9.23 -20.54
CA LYS A 150 -13.13 -9.57 -21.92
C LYS A 150 -11.96 -10.52 -21.98
N PHE A 151 -10.96 -10.37 -21.10
CA PHE A 151 -9.84 -11.30 -21.04
C PHE A 151 -10.28 -12.68 -20.58
N LEU A 152 -11.19 -12.76 -19.61
CA LEU A 152 -11.74 -13.99 -19.05
C LEU A 152 -12.68 -14.75 -20.00
N GLU A 153 -12.94 -14.25 -21.20
CA GLU A 153 -13.74 -14.98 -22.18
C GLU A 153 -13.02 -16.25 -22.68
N LYS A 154 -13.79 -17.33 -22.85
CA LYS A 154 -13.37 -18.62 -23.44
C LYS A 154 -12.21 -19.33 -22.71
N GLU A 155 -10.96 -19.01 -23.04
CA GLU A 155 -9.79 -19.80 -22.65
C GLU A 155 -9.16 -19.38 -21.32
N ASN A 156 -9.47 -18.17 -20.83
CA ASN A 156 -8.90 -17.63 -19.60
C ASN A 156 -9.92 -17.54 -18.46
N ASP A 157 -11.10 -18.17 -18.59
CA ASP A 157 -12.23 -18.07 -17.65
C ASP A 157 -11.90 -18.46 -16.21
N LYS A 158 -10.83 -19.25 -16.04
CA LYS A 158 -10.34 -19.77 -14.76
C LYS A 158 -9.16 -18.98 -14.18
N ASP A 159 -8.68 -17.92 -14.84
CA ASP A 159 -7.53 -17.16 -14.34
C ASP A 159 -7.83 -16.54 -12.95
N LYS A 160 -7.22 -17.11 -11.92
CA LYS A 160 -7.45 -16.72 -10.52
C LYS A 160 -7.01 -15.28 -10.23
N GLY A 161 -5.95 -14.82 -10.89
CA GLY A 161 -5.41 -13.47 -10.71
C GLY A 161 -6.38 -12.41 -11.22
N VAL A 162 -6.91 -12.61 -12.44
CA VAL A 162 -7.89 -11.71 -13.04
C VAL A 162 -9.24 -11.80 -12.32
N LEU A 163 -9.69 -13.00 -11.93
CA LEU A 163 -10.91 -13.15 -11.10
C LEU A 163 -10.79 -12.40 -9.76
N SER A 164 -9.61 -12.43 -9.13
CA SER A 164 -9.33 -11.68 -7.91
C SER A 164 -9.35 -10.17 -8.14
N ALA A 165 -8.78 -9.70 -9.25
CA ALA A 165 -8.83 -8.29 -9.63
C ALA A 165 -10.28 -7.82 -9.87
N VAL A 166 -11.08 -8.60 -10.60
CA VAL A 166 -12.51 -8.34 -10.82
C VAL A 166 -13.27 -8.25 -9.50
N ALA A 167 -13.04 -9.19 -8.58
CA ALA A 167 -13.63 -9.15 -7.25
C ALA A 167 -13.27 -7.86 -6.49
N GLY A 168 -11.99 -7.45 -6.58
CA GLY A 168 -11.50 -6.20 -6.00
C GLY A 168 -12.20 -4.96 -6.60
N PHE A 169 -12.36 -4.91 -7.92
CA PHE A 169 -13.04 -3.77 -8.58
C PHE A 169 -14.53 -3.72 -8.25
N TYR A 170 -15.22 -4.86 -8.20
CA TYR A 170 -16.61 -4.91 -7.73
C TYR A 170 -16.72 -4.46 -6.26
N LEU A 171 -15.77 -4.86 -5.41
CA LEU A 171 -15.72 -4.42 -4.01
C LEU A 171 -15.54 -2.90 -3.89
N LEU A 172 -14.65 -2.30 -4.69
CA LEU A 172 -14.44 -0.84 -4.72
C LEU A 172 -15.68 -0.08 -5.22
N LYS A 173 -16.40 -0.67 -6.17
CA LYS A 173 -17.69 -0.17 -6.66
C LYS A 173 -18.81 -0.29 -5.61
N GLY A 174 -18.63 -1.10 -4.56
CA GLY A 174 -19.66 -1.43 -3.57
C GLY A 174 -20.62 -2.54 -4.01
N ASP A 175 -20.33 -3.22 -5.11
CA ASP A 175 -21.13 -4.33 -5.63
C ASP A 175 -20.67 -5.66 -5.00
N TYR A 176 -21.10 -5.88 -3.76
CA TYR A 176 -20.69 -7.05 -2.99
C TYR A 176 -21.17 -8.37 -3.60
N ILE A 177 -22.28 -8.37 -4.34
CA ILE A 177 -22.83 -9.60 -4.93
C ILE A 177 -21.89 -10.13 -6.00
N ASN A 178 -21.51 -9.27 -6.95
CA ASN A 178 -20.62 -9.66 -8.04
C ASN A 178 -19.17 -9.88 -7.55
N ALA A 179 -18.75 -9.16 -6.52
CA ALA A 179 -17.47 -9.44 -5.85
C ALA A 179 -17.43 -10.87 -5.27
N ILE A 180 -18.47 -11.26 -4.52
CA ILE A 180 -18.59 -12.62 -3.95
C ILE A 180 -18.64 -13.67 -5.06
N GLN A 181 -19.40 -13.43 -6.14
CA GLN A 181 -19.48 -14.36 -7.27
C GLN A 181 -18.13 -14.59 -7.93
N SER A 182 -17.35 -13.52 -8.12
CA SER A 182 -16.00 -13.59 -8.71
C SER A 182 -15.05 -14.41 -7.85
N VAL A 183 -15.06 -14.21 -6.52
CA VAL A 183 -14.26 -15.03 -5.60
C VAL A 183 -14.75 -16.48 -5.55
N ARG A 184 -16.06 -16.73 -5.62
CA ARG A 184 -16.62 -18.09 -5.67
C ARG A 184 -16.15 -18.87 -6.89
N LYS A 185 -15.96 -18.22 -8.05
CA LYS A 185 -15.37 -18.88 -9.23
C LYS A 185 -13.96 -19.42 -8.96
N ILE A 186 -13.19 -18.77 -8.09
CA ILE A 186 -11.87 -19.26 -7.65
C ILE A 186 -12.06 -20.43 -6.69
N LEU A 187 -12.94 -20.29 -5.69
CA LEU A 187 -13.17 -21.32 -4.67
C LEU A 187 -13.81 -22.62 -5.21
N ILE A 188 -14.50 -22.56 -6.35
CA ILE A 188 -14.98 -23.76 -7.06
C ILE A 188 -13.80 -24.55 -7.62
N GLN A 189 -12.74 -23.87 -8.08
CA GLN A 189 -11.54 -24.52 -8.60
C GLN A 189 -10.66 -25.05 -7.48
N ASP A 190 -10.56 -24.30 -6.38
CA ASP A 190 -9.76 -24.63 -5.22
C ASP A 190 -10.42 -24.09 -3.94
N GLN A 191 -11.06 -24.99 -3.19
CA GLN A 191 -11.80 -24.63 -1.98
C GLN A 191 -10.90 -24.11 -0.85
N ALA A 192 -9.60 -24.42 -0.89
CA ALA A 192 -8.62 -24.01 0.11
C ALA A 192 -7.74 -22.85 -0.36
N ASP A 193 -8.12 -22.18 -1.47
CA ASP A 193 -7.39 -21.03 -2.00
C ASP A 193 -7.36 -19.90 -0.97
N VAL A 194 -6.16 -19.68 -0.42
CA VAL A 194 -5.91 -18.79 0.71
C VAL A 194 -6.23 -17.34 0.35
N ASP A 195 -5.87 -16.90 -0.85
CA ASP A 195 -6.09 -15.53 -1.31
C ASP A 195 -7.58 -15.27 -1.56
N ALA A 196 -8.28 -16.23 -2.17
CA ALA A 196 -9.72 -16.17 -2.34
C ALA A 196 -10.46 -16.11 -1.00
N LEU A 197 -10.08 -16.93 -0.01
CA LEU A 197 -10.69 -16.91 1.32
C LEU A 197 -10.42 -15.59 2.07
N LYS A 198 -9.19 -15.04 1.98
CA LYS A 198 -8.86 -13.71 2.52
C LYS A 198 -9.75 -12.63 1.91
N ASN A 199 -9.89 -12.64 0.59
CA ASN A 199 -10.72 -11.67 -0.13
C ASN A 199 -12.20 -11.83 0.24
N LEU A 200 -12.72 -13.06 0.32
CA LEU A 200 -14.11 -13.32 0.68
C LEU A 200 -14.45 -12.81 2.10
N GLY A 201 -13.57 -13.08 3.07
CA GLY A 201 -13.74 -12.58 4.44
C GLY A 201 -13.81 -11.06 4.50
N MET A 202 -12.93 -10.38 3.75
CA MET A 202 -12.91 -8.92 3.66
C MET A 202 -14.14 -8.36 2.94
N ILE A 203 -14.63 -9.02 1.89
CA ILE A 203 -15.85 -8.61 1.18
C ILE A 203 -17.06 -8.68 2.12
N TYR A 204 -17.23 -9.77 2.88
CA TYR A 204 -18.31 -9.86 3.88
C TYR A 204 -18.17 -8.80 4.98
N PHE A 205 -16.94 -8.55 5.44
CA PHE A 205 -16.68 -7.49 6.41
C PHE A 205 -17.12 -6.11 5.89
N LYS A 206 -16.75 -5.77 4.65
CA LYS A 206 -17.13 -4.50 3.99
C LYS A 206 -18.62 -4.40 3.70
N LYS A 207 -19.29 -5.52 3.46
CA LYS A 207 -20.75 -5.64 3.35
C LYS A 207 -21.46 -5.47 4.71
N ASN A 208 -20.71 -5.35 5.81
CA ASN A 208 -21.21 -5.34 7.19
C ASN A 208 -21.90 -6.65 7.62
N ASP A 209 -21.49 -7.77 7.02
CA ASP A 209 -21.93 -9.12 7.40
C ASP A 209 -20.88 -9.78 8.31
N ALA A 210 -20.87 -9.35 9.57
CA ALA A 210 -19.87 -9.78 10.55
C ALA A 210 -19.92 -11.30 10.83
N GLY A 211 -21.11 -11.91 10.70
CA GLY A 211 -21.30 -13.35 10.90
C GLY A 211 -20.57 -14.17 9.83
N LEU A 212 -20.83 -13.88 8.55
CA LEU A 212 -20.14 -14.56 7.46
C LEU A 212 -18.64 -14.20 7.41
N ALA A 213 -18.27 -12.96 7.71
CA ALA A 213 -16.86 -12.58 7.82
C ALA A 213 -16.12 -13.40 8.89
N SER A 214 -16.73 -13.56 10.07
CA SER A 214 -16.18 -14.39 11.16
C SER A 214 -16.06 -15.85 10.77
N MET A 215 -17.09 -16.40 10.13
CA MET A 215 -17.08 -17.79 9.68
C MET A 215 -15.97 -18.05 8.66
N VAL A 216 -15.87 -17.21 7.61
CA VAL A 216 -14.87 -17.38 6.55
C VAL A 216 -13.46 -17.22 7.10
N THR A 217 -13.21 -16.17 7.89
CA THR A 217 -11.87 -15.93 8.47
C THR A 217 -11.47 -16.97 9.51
N THR A 218 -12.43 -17.61 10.19
CA THR A 218 -12.17 -18.73 11.10
C THR A 218 -11.82 -19.99 10.33
N ASN A 219 -12.59 -20.33 9.29
CA ASN A 219 -12.30 -21.47 8.43
C ASN A 219 -10.91 -21.32 7.79
N SER A 220 -10.64 -20.18 7.16
CA SER A 220 -9.35 -19.94 6.52
C SER A 220 -8.17 -20.05 7.49
N TYR A 221 -8.33 -19.56 8.73
CA TYR A 221 -7.29 -19.66 9.76
C TYR A 221 -7.08 -21.09 10.25
N ASN A 222 -8.14 -21.90 10.33
CA ASN A 222 -8.01 -23.31 10.65
C ASN A 222 -7.31 -24.10 9.54
N LEU A 223 -7.46 -23.67 8.27
CA LEU A 223 -6.76 -24.27 7.13
C LEU A 223 -5.28 -23.90 7.09
N LYS A 224 -4.95 -22.61 7.30
CA LYS A 224 -3.58 -22.09 7.34
C LYS A 224 -3.41 -21.01 8.41
N SER A 225 -3.04 -21.44 9.61
CA SER A 225 -2.85 -20.56 10.77
C SER A 225 -1.52 -19.78 10.72
N ASP A 226 -0.59 -20.23 9.86
CA ASP A 226 0.71 -19.61 9.59
C ASP A 226 0.65 -18.54 8.49
N ASP A 227 -0.50 -18.32 7.82
CA ASP A 227 -0.65 -17.22 6.85
C ASP A 227 -0.87 -15.88 7.58
N ALA A 228 0.04 -14.93 7.36
CA ALA A 228 -0.01 -13.61 7.99
C ALA A 228 -1.23 -12.78 7.55
N GLY A 229 -1.68 -12.93 6.30
CA GLY A 229 -2.83 -12.18 5.77
C GLY A 229 -4.14 -12.62 6.42
N ILE A 230 -4.31 -13.93 6.64
CA ILE A 230 -5.46 -14.49 7.35
C ILE A 230 -5.47 -14.02 8.81
N ALA A 231 -4.33 -14.14 9.51
CA ALA A 231 -4.21 -13.65 10.88
C ALA A 231 -4.53 -12.14 10.96
N ASN A 232 -4.02 -11.33 10.03
CA ASN A 232 -4.35 -9.90 9.96
C ASN A 232 -5.86 -9.67 9.76
N ASN A 233 -6.52 -10.40 8.85
CA ASN A 233 -7.96 -10.23 8.61
C ASN A 233 -8.81 -10.55 9.85
N ARG A 234 -8.39 -11.56 10.64
CA ARG A 234 -9.03 -11.83 11.94
C ARG A 234 -8.83 -10.67 12.90
N GLY A 235 -7.61 -10.14 12.99
CA GLY A 235 -7.31 -8.97 13.82
C GLY A 235 -8.18 -7.77 13.44
N VAL A 236 -8.37 -7.50 12.15
CA VAL A 236 -9.26 -6.43 11.65
C VAL A 236 -10.70 -6.65 12.11
N LEU A 237 -11.19 -7.89 12.02
CA LEU A 237 -12.55 -8.22 12.44
C LEU A 237 -12.78 -8.00 13.94
N TYR A 238 -11.84 -8.43 14.79
CA TYR A 238 -11.91 -8.19 16.25
C TYR A 238 -11.77 -6.71 16.59
N SER A 239 -10.89 -5.98 15.90
CA SER A 239 -10.75 -4.53 16.08
C SER A 239 -12.07 -3.80 15.76
N ALA A 240 -12.78 -4.21 14.70
CA ALA A 240 -14.09 -3.65 14.37
C ALA A 240 -15.17 -3.98 15.41
N GLN A 241 -15.00 -5.06 16.17
CA GLN A 241 -15.84 -5.42 17.33
C GLN A 241 -15.42 -4.68 18.61
N ASN A 242 -14.38 -3.85 18.56
CA ASN A 242 -13.74 -3.17 19.69
C ASN A 242 -13.08 -4.14 20.69
N ASP A 243 -12.74 -5.34 20.25
CA ASP A 243 -11.93 -6.28 21.03
C ASP A 243 -10.45 -6.10 20.65
N ASP A 244 -9.85 -5.04 21.20
CA ASP A 244 -8.44 -4.72 20.94
C ASP A 244 -7.48 -5.79 21.44
N SER A 245 -7.88 -6.56 22.46
CA SER A 245 -7.08 -7.66 23.02
C SER A 245 -6.92 -8.79 22.00
N LEU A 246 -8.03 -9.27 21.42
CA LEU A 246 -7.97 -10.27 20.36
C LEU A 246 -7.40 -9.69 19.08
N ALA A 247 -7.69 -8.43 18.75
CA ALA A 247 -7.09 -7.76 17.61
C ALA A 247 -5.55 -7.77 17.70
N MET A 248 -5.00 -7.34 18.83
CA MET A 248 -3.56 -7.32 19.09
C MET A 248 -2.95 -8.72 19.02
N LEU A 249 -3.62 -9.74 19.58
CA LEU A 249 -3.18 -11.13 19.49
C LEU A 249 -3.00 -11.58 18.03
N TYR A 250 -4.00 -11.36 17.19
CA TYR A 250 -3.96 -11.83 15.80
C TYR A 250 -3.05 -10.96 14.91
N PHE A 251 -2.96 -9.65 15.15
CA PHE A 251 -1.98 -8.83 14.44
C PHE A 251 -0.54 -9.20 14.82
N THR A 252 -0.26 -9.50 16.08
CA THR A 252 1.06 -9.96 16.51
C THR A 252 1.40 -11.32 15.91
N ARG A 253 0.42 -12.25 15.79
CA ARG A 253 0.61 -13.50 15.05
C ARG A 253 0.91 -13.26 13.57
N ALA A 254 0.22 -12.31 12.94
CA ALA A 254 0.51 -11.94 11.55
C ALA A 254 1.95 -11.44 11.39
N ILE A 255 2.45 -10.61 12.31
CA ILE A 255 3.84 -10.13 12.33
C ILE A 255 4.82 -11.27 12.62
N ALA A 256 4.47 -12.22 13.49
CA ALA A 256 5.32 -13.38 13.77
C ALA A 256 5.51 -14.27 12.53
N ASN A 257 4.46 -14.42 11.72
CA ASN A 257 4.48 -15.19 10.48
C ASN A 257 5.14 -14.43 9.31
N ASP A 258 4.94 -13.11 9.24
CA ASP A 258 5.58 -12.21 8.28
C ASP A 258 5.94 -10.88 8.97
N PRO A 259 7.21 -10.71 9.40
CA PRO A 259 7.65 -9.49 10.08
C PRO A 259 7.48 -8.22 9.24
N LYS A 260 7.44 -8.34 7.91
CA LYS A 260 7.27 -7.23 6.98
C LYS A 260 5.81 -6.99 6.60
N ASN A 261 4.85 -7.72 7.17
CA ASN A 261 3.44 -7.51 6.86
C ASN A 261 3.01 -6.07 7.16
N LYS A 262 2.84 -5.26 6.11
CA LYS A 262 2.60 -3.81 6.24
C LYS A 262 1.31 -3.52 7.01
N SER A 263 0.23 -4.24 6.68
CA SER A 263 -1.09 -4.05 7.30
C SER A 263 -1.07 -4.39 8.79
N ALA A 264 -0.45 -5.52 9.17
CA ALA A 264 -0.37 -5.92 10.57
C ALA A 264 0.50 -4.95 11.39
N ASN A 265 1.66 -4.52 10.86
CA ASN A 265 2.48 -3.51 11.52
C ASN A 265 1.72 -2.18 11.69
N PHE A 266 1.02 -1.71 10.65
CA PHE A 266 0.18 -0.51 10.76
C PHE A 266 -0.89 -0.63 11.85
N ASN A 267 -1.56 -1.79 11.91
CA ASN A 267 -2.63 -2.04 12.88
C ASN A 267 -2.09 -2.13 14.33
N VAL A 268 -0.97 -2.82 14.55
CA VAL A 268 -0.31 -2.84 15.87
C VAL A 268 0.13 -1.45 16.28
N GLY A 269 0.77 -0.69 15.38
CA GLY A 269 1.19 0.69 15.66
C GLY A 269 0.00 1.60 16.02
N SER A 270 -1.14 1.41 15.36
CA SER A 270 -2.37 2.16 15.66
C SER A 270 -2.96 1.81 17.03
N ILE A 271 -2.98 0.53 17.41
CA ILE A 271 -3.42 0.10 18.74
C ILE A 271 -2.43 0.59 19.81
N ALA A 272 -1.13 0.45 19.58
CA ALA A 272 -0.08 0.94 20.49
C ALA A 272 -0.25 2.45 20.79
N MET A 273 -0.48 3.27 19.75
CA MET A 273 -0.80 4.69 19.91
C MET A 273 -2.04 4.95 20.77
N LYS A 274 -3.11 4.14 20.60
CA LYS A 274 -4.35 4.27 21.38
C LYS A 274 -4.11 4.08 22.88
N TYR A 275 -3.16 3.21 23.25
CA TYR A 275 -2.83 2.90 24.64
C TYR A 275 -1.58 3.64 25.15
N GLY A 276 -1.04 4.58 24.38
CA GLY A 276 0.11 5.40 24.78
C GLY A 276 1.47 4.71 24.68
N ASP A 277 1.54 3.54 24.05
CA ASP A 277 2.81 2.84 23.78
C ASP A 277 3.48 3.44 22.53
N ALA A 278 4.14 4.58 22.74
CA ALA A 278 4.81 5.33 21.69
C ALA A 278 6.02 4.58 21.09
N GLU A 279 6.69 3.73 21.88
CA GLU A 279 7.86 2.97 21.42
C GLU A 279 7.45 1.91 20.41
N THR A 280 6.48 1.06 20.76
CA THR A 280 5.95 0.06 19.83
C THR A 280 5.36 0.74 18.60
N ALA A 281 4.62 1.85 18.75
CA ALA A 281 4.09 2.58 17.61
C ALA A 281 5.19 3.07 16.65
N TYR A 282 6.27 3.65 17.19
CA TYR A 282 7.41 4.11 16.40
C TYR A 282 8.05 2.97 15.60
N GLU A 283 8.34 1.84 16.25
CA GLU A 283 8.93 0.67 15.59
C GLU A 283 8.04 0.18 14.44
N ARG A 284 6.74 0.00 14.71
CA ARG A 284 5.81 -0.57 13.74
C ARG A 284 5.55 0.35 12.55
N PHE A 285 5.37 1.65 12.77
CA PHE A 285 5.21 2.60 11.67
C PHE A 285 6.51 2.76 10.86
N SER A 286 7.68 2.63 11.48
CA SER A 286 8.96 2.62 10.78
C SER A 286 9.08 1.44 9.82
N VAL A 287 8.61 0.25 10.21
CA VAL A 287 8.55 -0.92 9.31
C VAL A 287 7.63 -0.67 8.11
N VAL A 288 6.49 0.00 8.31
CA VAL A 288 5.57 0.34 7.21
C VAL A 288 6.24 1.31 6.24
N LEU A 289 6.84 2.39 6.75
CA LEU A 289 7.47 3.44 5.94
C LEU A 289 8.75 2.97 5.24
N SER A 290 9.44 1.94 5.76
CA SER A 290 10.56 1.31 5.06
C SER A 290 10.15 0.63 3.75
N GLN A 291 8.89 0.23 3.63
CA GLN A 291 8.33 -0.46 2.47
C GLN A 291 7.43 0.43 1.62
N ASP A 292 6.78 1.41 2.24
CA ASP A 292 5.89 2.38 1.61
C ASP A 292 6.18 3.79 2.15
N PRO A 293 7.25 4.45 1.65
CA PRO A 293 7.62 5.78 2.10
C PRO A 293 6.54 6.85 1.84
N ASP A 294 5.59 6.56 0.96
CA ASP A 294 4.54 7.50 0.56
C ASP A 294 3.28 7.36 1.41
N ASN A 295 3.25 6.43 2.37
CA ASN A 295 2.13 6.22 3.26
C ASN A 295 1.95 7.38 4.25
N LEU A 296 1.11 8.35 3.88
CA LEU A 296 0.88 9.55 4.69
C LEU A 296 0.31 9.21 6.07
N ASN A 297 -0.57 8.20 6.17
CA ASN A 297 -1.16 7.80 7.45
C ASN A 297 -0.12 7.19 8.40
N ALA A 298 0.76 6.32 7.90
CA ALA A 298 1.84 5.75 8.69
C ALA A 298 2.84 6.83 9.11
N ARG A 299 3.09 7.82 8.25
CA ARG A 299 3.94 8.98 8.56
C ARG A 299 3.35 9.87 9.65
N ILE A 300 2.04 10.14 9.62
CA ILE A 300 1.33 10.80 10.71
C ILE A 300 1.44 9.99 12.00
N GLY A 301 1.21 8.66 11.93
CA GLY A 301 1.35 7.77 13.09
C GLY A 301 2.77 7.79 13.68
N LEU A 302 3.79 7.76 12.84
CA LEU A 302 5.20 7.89 13.24
C LEU A 302 5.46 9.25 13.92
N ALA A 303 4.96 10.35 13.35
CA ALA A 303 5.10 11.68 13.92
C ALA A 303 4.41 11.81 15.29
N MET A 304 3.25 11.17 15.47
CA MET A 304 2.56 11.12 16.76
C MET A 304 3.34 10.29 17.78
N ALA A 305 3.94 9.16 17.37
CA ALA A 305 4.80 8.34 18.21
C ALA A 305 6.07 9.10 18.62
N LEU A 306 6.75 9.76 17.67
CA LEU A 306 7.92 10.61 17.93
C LEU A 306 7.61 11.73 18.94
N ARG A 307 6.44 12.37 18.83
CA ARG A 307 5.96 13.34 19.84
C ARG A 307 5.82 12.68 21.21
N GLY A 308 5.23 11.50 21.29
CA GLY A 308 5.09 10.74 22.54
C GLY A 308 6.43 10.36 23.18
N LEU A 309 7.46 10.15 22.36
CA LEU A 309 8.84 9.90 22.79
C LEU A 309 9.64 11.17 23.12
N GLY A 310 9.04 12.36 23.02
CA GLY A 310 9.73 13.63 23.25
C GLY A 310 10.66 14.09 22.11
N ARG A 311 10.64 13.42 20.96
CA ARG A 311 11.46 13.74 19.77
C ARG A 311 10.74 14.75 18.88
N PHE A 312 10.57 15.97 19.39
CA PHE A 312 9.68 16.99 18.81
C PHE A 312 10.13 17.50 17.44
N GLU A 313 11.43 17.74 17.23
CA GLU A 313 11.96 18.21 15.96
C GLU A 313 11.80 17.16 14.85
N ASP A 314 11.94 15.88 15.19
CA ASP A 314 11.71 14.79 14.25
C ASP A 314 10.21 14.64 13.92
N ALA A 315 9.34 14.77 14.93
CA ALA A 315 7.90 14.80 14.71
C ALA A 315 7.48 15.96 13.79
N GLU A 316 8.04 17.16 13.97
CA GLU A 316 7.80 18.32 13.09
C GLU A 316 8.17 18.01 11.65
N LYS A 317 9.37 17.44 11.40
CA LYS A 317 9.81 17.07 10.04
C LYS A 317 8.83 16.12 9.37
N GLU A 318 8.36 15.11 10.09
CA GLU A 318 7.42 14.11 9.55
C GLU A 318 6.05 14.73 9.21
N TYR A 319 5.50 15.60 10.07
CA TYR A 319 4.26 16.33 9.74
C TYR A 319 4.42 17.25 8.53
N LEU A 320 5.55 17.97 8.44
CA LEU A 320 5.82 18.85 7.31
C LEU A 320 5.97 18.07 6.00
N ALA A 321 6.59 16.89 6.02
CA ALA A 321 6.67 16.00 4.86
C ALA A 321 5.28 15.54 4.39
N VAL A 322 4.35 15.27 5.32
CA VAL A 322 2.95 14.99 4.96
C VAL A 322 2.31 16.21 4.30
N LEU A 323 2.44 17.40 4.90
CA LEU A 323 1.85 18.64 4.38
C LEU A 323 2.47 19.14 3.08
N GLN A 324 3.70 18.74 2.76
CA GLN A 324 4.32 19.00 1.47
C GLN A 324 3.62 18.22 0.34
N LYS A 325 3.22 16.97 0.61
CA LYS A 325 2.52 16.11 -0.35
C LYS A 325 1.02 16.36 -0.41
N ASP A 326 0.41 16.57 0.75
CA ASP A 326 -1.00 16.91 0.90
C ASP A 326 -1.14 18.18 1.76
N PRO A 327 -1.08 19.37 1.14
CA PRO A 327 -1.22 20.65 1.85
C PRO A 327 -2.56 20.80 2.59
N ASN A 328 -3.57 20.01 2.24
CA ASN A 328 -4.90 20.05 2.83
C ASN A 328 -5.15 18.92 3.82
N ASN A 329 -4.10 18.21 4.26
CA ASN A 329 -4.24 17.15 5.24
C ASN A 329 -4.64 17.72 6.62
N ALA A 330 -5.92 17.61 6.97
CA ALA A 330 -6.45 18.14 8.21
C ALA A 330 -5.82 17.47 9.46
N VAL A 331 -5.54 16.17 9.39
CA VAL A 331 -5.01 15.39 10.52
C VAL A 331 -3.57 15.81 10.85
N ALA A 332 -2.71 15.94 9.83
CA ALA A 332 -1.35 16.43 10.02
C ALA A 332 -1.34 17.91 10.47
N THR A 333 -2.21 18.75 9.89
CA THR A 333 -2.34 20.17 10.28
C THR A 333 -2.71 20.32 11.76
N PHE A 334 -3.69 19.53 12.23
CA PHE A 334 -4.10 19.53 13.63
C PHE A 334 -2.97 19.06 14.56
N ASN A 335 -2.34 17.92 14.26
CA ASN A 335 -1.31 17.37 15.14
C ASN A 335 -0.03 18.22 15.18
N LEU A 336 0.32 18.88 14.07
CA LEU A 336 1.40 19.86 14.04
C LEU A 336 1.08 21.09 14.90
N ALA A 337 -0.17 21.56 14.88
CA ALA A 337 -0.61 22.66 15.74
C ALA A 337 -0.48 22.29 17.23
N VAL A 338 -0.90 21.08 17.60
CA VAL A 338 -0.74 20.55 18.97
C VAL A 338 0.73 20.47 19.36
N LEU A 339 1.60 19.94 18.48
CA LEU A 339 3.05 19.88 18.72
C LEU A 339 3.65 21.27 18.99
N TYR A 340 3.28 22.26 18.17
CA TYR A 340 3.74 23.65 18.32
C TYR A 340 3.25 24.30 19.60
N ASN A 341 2.00 24.06 19.98
CA ASN A 341 1.41 24.63 21.19
C ASN A 341 2.02 24.03 22.46
N ASP A 342 2.04 22.70 22.54
CA ASP A 342 2.25 21.99 23.80
C ASP A 342 3.74 21.73 24.09
N HIS A 343 4.59 21.68 23.06
CA HIS A 343 5.97 21.23 23.22
C HIS A 343 7.04 22.18 22.67
N MET A 344 6.73 22.96 21.62
CA MET A 344 7.75 23.82 20.95
C MET A 344 7.61 25.31 21.23
N ASN A 345 6.58 25.73 21.98
CA ASN A 345 6.28 27.14 22.28
C ASN A 345 6.14 28.04 21.01
N LYS A 346 5.72 27.46 19.88
CA LYS A 346 5.49 28.14 18.59
C LYS A 346 4.04 28.62 18.49
N GLN A 347 3.65 29.53 19.38
CA GLN A 347 2.25 29.90 19.61
C GLN A 347 1.55 30.53 18.38
N VAL A 348 2.29 31.33 17.60
CA VAL A 348 1.73 31.99 16.41
C VAL A 348 1.44 30.97 15.31
N GLU A 349 2.36 30.05 15.09
CA GLU A 349 2.27 28.95 14.14
C GLU A 349 1.19 27.95 14.55
N ALA A 350 1.09 27.62 15.85
CA ALA A 350 0.04 26.78 16.40
C ALA A 350 -1.35 27.34 16.08
N LYS A 351 -1.61 28.61 16.43
CA LYS A 351 -2.90 29.27 16.16
C LYS A 351 -3.20 29.37 14.67
N ARG A 352 -2.19 29.59 13.82
CA ARG A 352 -2.35 29.57 12.36
C ARG A 352 -2.81 28.20 11.87
N ASN A 353 -2.15 27.12 12.32
CA ASN A 353 -2.51 25.76 11.93
C ASN A 353 -3.88 25.34 12.48
N PHE A 354 -4.25 25.72 13.71
CA PHE A 354 -5.59 25.49 14.24
C PHE A 354 -6.69 26.16 13.40
N ARG A 355 -6.48 27.41 12.95
CA ARG A 355 -7.42 28.09 12.04
C ARG A 355 -7.50 27.40 10.68
N LYS A 356 -6.37 26.94 10.14
CA LYS A 356 -6.34 26.15 8.90
C LYS A 356 -7.08 24.81 9.07
N TYR A 357 -6.92 24.14 10.20
CA TYR A 357 -7.67 22.92 10.51
C TYR A 357 -9.19 23.18 10.52
N ILE A 358 -9.64 24.29 11.13
CA ILE A 358 -11.06 24.70 11.09
C ILE A 358 -11.52 24.90 9.65
N SER A 359 -10.76 25.60 8.81
CA SER A 359 -11.14 25.81 7.41
C SER A 359 -11.22 24.50 6.63
N LEU A 360 -10.30 23.57 6.87
CA LEU A 360 -10.28 22.25 6.22
C LEU A 360 -11.42 21.34 6.67
N THR A 361 -12.00 21.58 7.85
CA THR A 361 -13.07 20.74 8.44
C THR A 361 -14.48 21.32 8.29
N GLY A 362 -14.65 22.33 7.42
CA GLY A 362 -15.96 22.92 7.11
C GLY A 362 -16.22 24.29 7.76
N GLY A 363 -15.17 24.96 8.27
CA GLY A 363 -15.22 26.35 8.70
C GLY A 363 -15.77 26.59 10.12
N SER A 364 -16.32 25.57 10.77
CA SER A 364 -16.78 25.65 12.16
C SER A 364 -16.61 24.31 12.88
N LEU A 365 -16.23 24.36 14.16
CA LEU A 365 -16.13 23.20 15.02
C LEU A 365 -17.18 23.29 16.15
N PRO A 366 -17.65 22.15 16.68
CA PRO A 366 -18.45 22.13 17.91
C PRO A 366 -17.76 22.94 19.03
N ALA A 367 -18.54 23.63 19.86
CA ALA A 367 -18.00 24.52 20.89
C ALA A 367 -17.04 23.80 21.85
N ASP A 368 -17.30 22.53 22.15
CA ASP A 368 -16.53 21.64 23.01
C ASP A 368 -15.29 21.02 22.34
N HIS A 369 -15.03 21.33 21.07
CA HIS A 369 -13.84 20.83 20.38
C HIS A 369 -12.57 21.45 20.96
N ILE A 370 -11.56 20.62 21.26
CA ILE A 370 -10.30 21.02 21.92
C ILE A 370 -9.58 22.20 21.24
N VAL A 371 -9.69 22.31 19.91
CA VAL A 371 -9.15 23.45 19.13
C VAL A 371 -9.69 24.80 19.60
N ASN A 372 -10.96 24.88 20.00
CA ASN A 372 -11.53 26.14 20.50
C ASN A 372 -10.88 26.55 21.82
N GLN A 373 -10.50 25.57 22.67
CA GLN A 373 -9.77 25.83 23.90
C GLN A 373 -8.38 26.42 23.58
N TYR A 374 -7.61 25.76 22.70
CA TYR A 374 -6.29 26.24 22.25
C TYR A 374 -6.33 27.65 21.62
N LEU A 375 -7.44 28.03 20.96
CA LEU A 375 -7.59 29.36 20.39
C LEU A 375 -8.01 30.42 21.43
N SER A 376 -8.71 30.01 22.49
CA SER A 376 -9.23 30.89 23.54
C SER A 376 -8.16 31.39 24.52
N ASP A 377 -7.06 30.64 24.68
CA ASP A 377 -5.95 31.02 25.54
C ASP A 377 -5.33 32.33 25.03
N LYS A 378 -5.60 33.43 25.74
CA LYS A 378 -5.03 34.75 25.42
C LYS A 378 -3.52 34.66 25.59
N VAL A 379 -2.78 34.93 24.52
CA VAL A 379 -1.35 35.19 24.62
C VAL A 379 -1.21 36.42 25.52
N GLN A 380 -0.77 36.25 26.77
CA GLN A 380 -0.31 37.37 27.57
C GLN A 380 1.00 37.86 26.95
N ILE A 381 0.89 38.79 25.99
CA ILE A 381 2.01 39.62 25.61
C ILE A 381 2.22 40.55 26.80
N ARG A 382 3.19 40.25 27.66
CA ARG A 382 3.62 41.21 28.70
C ARG A 382 4.07 42.48 27.97
N PRO A 383 3.53 43.67 28.31
CA PRO A 383 4.07 44.90 27.77
C PRO A 383 5.53 45.03 28.21
N VAL A 384 6.39 45.43 27.29
CA VAL A 384 7.76 45.83 27.60
C VAL A 384 7.64 47.01 28.56
N GLU A 385 8.04 46.81 29.82
CA GLU A 385 8.20 47.91 30.77
C GLU A 385 9.20 48.91 30.15
N LYS A 386 8.71 50.12 29.88
CA LYS A 386 9.59 51.24 29.62
C LYS A 386 10.34 51.52 30.91
N THR A 387 11.61 51.17 30.96
CA THR A 387 12.55 51.76 31.91
C THR A 387 12.63 53.24 31.61
N GLU A 388 12.05 54.07 32.48
CA GLU A 388 12.34 55.50 32.60
C GLU A 388 13.71 55.72 33.26
#